data_AF-A0A4Q7QHB2-F1
#
_entry.id   AF-A0A4Q7QHB2-F1
#
_cell.length_a   1.000
_cell.length_b   1.000
_cell.length_c   1.000
_cell.angle_alpha   90.00
_cell.angle_beta   90.00
_cell.angle_gamma   90.00
#
_symmetry.space_group_name_H-M   'P 1'
#
loop_
_entity.id
_entity.type
_entity.pdbx_description
1 polymer ?
#
loop_
_entity_poly.entity_id
_entity_poly.type
_entity_poly.pdbx_seq_one_letter_code
_entity_poly.pdbx_strand_id
1 'polypeptide(L)' 'MNISKKLVIGQQEWGIADADADGIARLVREAMTNRTTVELQLYDPAGHVVTVFLNGAATSSAALDLTKGPKPSEMS' A
#
# COMPACT_ATOMS: atom_id res chain seq x y z
N MET A 1 -16.26 2.47 -3.98
CA MET A 1 -15.04 1.70 -4.26
C MET A 1 -14.67 0.95 -2.99
N ASN A 2 -14.58 -0.38 -3.02
CA ASN A 2 -14.26 -1.15 -1.81
C ASN A 2 -12.73 -1.22 -1.69
N ILE A 3 -12.14 -0.34 -0.88
CA ILE A 3 -10.68 -0.33 -0.65
C ILE A 3 -10.38 -1.41 0.38
N SER A 4 -10.23 -2.66 -0.07
CA SER A 4 -9.84 -3.76 0.81
C SER A 4 -8.33 -3.90 0.97
N LYS A 5 -7.55 -3.34 0.04
CA LYS A 5 -6.10 -3.46 0.02
C LYS A 5 -5.45 -2.13 0.40
N LYS A 6 -4.37 -2.19 1.16
CA LYS A 6 -3.67 -0.99 1.62
C LYS A 6 -2.15 -1.15 1.66
N LEU A 7 -1.47 -0.04 1.45
CA LEU A 7 -0.06 0.15 1.72
C LEU A 7 0.08 0.99 3.00
N VAL A 8 0.87 0.51 3.95
CA VAL A 8 1.21 1.22 5.17
C VAL A 8 2.67 1.65 5.11
N ILE A 9 2.93 2.95 5.24
CA ILE A 9 4.28 3.55 5.28
C ILE A 9 4.40 4.33 6.59
N GLY A 10 5.21 3.83 7.52
CA GLY A 10 5.26 4.38 8.88
C GLY A 10 3.89 4.24 9.57
N GLN A 11 3.25 5.38 9.89
CA GLN A 11 1.92 5.43 10.51
C GLN A 11 0.80 5.81 9.53
N GLN A 12 1.12 5.97 8.24
CA GLN A 12 0.15 6.38 7.23
C GLN A 12 -0.37 5.16 6.47
N GLU A 13 -1.69 5.14 6.26
CA GLU A 13 -2.36 4.12 5.46
C GLU A 13 -2.82 4.73 4.13
N TRP A 14 -2.61 3.98 3.07
CA TRP A 14 -2.96 4.36 1.71
C TRP A 14 -3.76 3.23 1.06
N GLY A 15 -4.91 3.55 0.51
CA GLY A 15 -5.72 2.60 -0.24
C GLY A 15 -5.06 2.22 -1.57
N ILE A 16 -5.28 0.97 -1.99
CA ILE A 16 -4.86 0.46 -3.30
C ILE A 16 -6.10 -0.05 -4.04
N ALA A 17 -6.21 0.29 -5.33
CA ALA A 17 -7.22 -0.32 -6.19
C ALA A 17 -6.91 -1.81 -6.41
N ASP A 18 -7.93 -2.66 -6.37
CA ASP A 18 -7.74 -4.11 -6.52
C ASP A 18 -7.00 -4.51 -7.81
N ALA A 19 -7.25 -3.79 -8.91
CA ALA A 19 -6.62 -4.02 -10.20
C ALA A 19 -5.12 -3.68 -10.22
N ASP A 20 -4.68 -2.74 -9.37
CA ASP A 20 -3.31 -2.24 -9.35
C ASP A 20 -2.44 -2.91 -8.28
N ALA A 21 -3.06 -3.72 -7.41
CA ALA A 21 -2.43 -4.29 -6.22
C ALA A 21 -1.10 -5.02 -6.47
N ASP A 22 -1.05 -5.87 -7.50
CA ASP A 22 0.15 -6.65 -7.80
C ASP A 22 1.27 -5.75 -8.36
N GLY A 23 0.88 -4.75 -9.16
CA GLY A 23 1.81 -3.75 -9.70
C GLY A 23 2.42 -2.89 -8.60
N ILE A 24 1.60 -2.38 -7.68
CA ILE A 24 2.06 -1.61 -6.52
C ILE A 24 2.97 -2.47 -5.63
N ALA A 25 2.60 -3.73 -5.37
CA ALA A 25 3.42 -4.63 -4.57
C ALA A 25 4.81 -4.86 -5.17
N ARG A 26 4.90 -5.01 -6.50
CA ARG A 26 6.17 -5.13 -7.22
C ARG A 26 7.01 -3.86 -7.10
N LEU A 27 6.42 -2.68 -7.35
CA LEU A 27 7.12 -1.40 -7.28
C LEU A 27 7.65 -1.09 -5.87
N VAL A 28 6.84 -1.34 -4.83
CA VAL A 28 7.25 -1.17 -3.43
C VAL A 28 8.43 -2.09 -3.11
N ARG A 29 8.36 -3.37 -3.51
CA ARG A 29 9.46 -4.32 -3.30
C ARG A 29 10.74 -3.85 -4.00
N GLU A 30 10.64 -3.48 -5.28
CA GLU A 30 11.78 -3.02 -6.07
C GLU A 30 12.43 -1.77 -5.45
N ALA A 31 11.62 -0.79 -5.02
CA ALA A 31 12.10 0.42 -4.38
C ALA A 31 12.88 0.13 -3.09
N MET A 32 12.30 -0.70 -2.21
CA MET A 32 12.91 -1.06 -0.94
C MET A 32 14.18 -1.89 -1.12
N THR A 33 14.19 -2.85 -2.06
CA THR A 33 15.36 -3.70 -2.33
C THR A 33 16.50 -2.92 -2.98
N ASN A 34 16.18 -2.10 -3.98
CA ASN A 34 17.20 -1.40 -4.79
C ASN A 34 17.56 -0.02 -4.22
N ARG A 35 16.93 0.39 -3.11
CA ARG A 35 17.12 1.71 -2.49
C ARG A 35 16.84 2.85 -3.45
N THR A 36 15.80 2.70 -4.28
CA THR A 36 15.37 3.69 -5.27
C THR A 36 14.08 4.40 -4.84
N THR A 37 13.72 5.46 -5.56
CA THR A 37 12.44 6.15 -5.39
C THR A 37 11.46 5.70 -6.48
N VAL A 38 10.21 5.45 -6.10
CA VAL A 38 9.12 5.12 -7.03
C VAL A 38 7.91 6.02 -6.78
N GLU A 39 7.14 6.25 -7.84
CA GLU A 39 5.86 6.94 -7.81
C GLU A 39 4.73 5.92 -7.74
N LEU A 40 3.78 6.11 -6.83
CA LEU A 40 2.63 5.24 -6.63
C LEU A 40 1.35 6.05 -6.69
N GLN A 41 0.39 5.64 -7.52
CA GLN A 41 -0.98 6.15 -7.44
C GLN A 41 -1.76 5.34 -6.40
N LEU A 42 -2.16 6.01 -5.32
CA LEU A 42 -2.83 5.42 -4.17
C LEU A 42 -4.07 6.25 -3.81
N TYR A 43 -4.80 5.82 -2.79
CA TYR A 43 -5.99 6.50 -2.29
C TYR A 43 -5.76 7.00 -0.87
N ASP A 44 -6.14 8.25 -0.59
CA ASP A 44 -6.17 8.78 0.77
C ASP A 44 -7.35 8.19 1.57
N PRO A 45 -7.47 8.47 2.89
CA PRO A 45 -8.59 8.00 3.70
C PRO A 45 -9.97 8.53 3.25
N ALA A 46 -10.02 9.62 2.48
CA ALA A 46 -11.25 10.15 1.89
C ALA A 46 -11.59 9.49 0.53
N GLY A 47 -10.72 8.63 0.02
CA GLY A 47 -10.88 7.93 -1.26
C GLY A 47 -10.45 8.75 -2.48
N HIS A 48 -9.70 9.83 -2.30
CA HIS A 48 -9.13 10.59 -3.43
C HIS A 48 -7.86 9.92 -3.95
N VAL A 49 -7.69 9.93 -5.27
CA VAL A 49 -6.44 9.51 -5.92
C VAL A 49 -5.35 10.52 -5.58
N VAL A 50 -4.24 10.02 -5.04
CA VAL A 50 -3.05 10.78 -4.69
C VAL A 50 -1.80 10.10 -5.22
N THR A 51 -0.80 10.90 -5.54
CA THR A 51 0.54 10.41 -5.87
C THR A 51 1.40 10.38 -4.61
N VAL A 52 1.92 9.21 -4.27
CA VAL A 52 2.84 9.00 -3.15
C VAL A 52 4.21 8.60 -3.69
N PHE A 53 5.24 9.34 -3.30
CA PHE A 53 6.63 9.01 -3.60
C PHE A 53 7.23 8.18 -2.45
N LEU A 54 7.55 6.93 -2.74
CA LEU A 54 8.23 6.04 -1.79
C LEU A 54 9.73 6.05 -2.07
N ASN A 55 10.53 6.54 -1.11
CA ASN A 55 11.99 6.45 -1.17
C ASN A 55 12.49 5.24 -0.37
N GLY A 56 12.78 4.14 -1.06
CA GLY A 56 13.22 2.89 -0.42
C GLY A 56 14.59 2.97 0.27
N ALA A 57 15.39 4.01 0.02
CA ALA A 57 16.64 4.23 0.76
C ALA A 57 16.41 4.84 2.15
N ALA A 58 15.32 5.59 2.33
CA ALA A 58 15.01 6.33 3.55
C ALA A 58 13.87 5.71 4.36
N THR A 59 12.96 4.98 3.71
CA THR A 59 11.85 4.30 4.36
C THR A 59 12.34 3.08 5.13
N SER A 60 12.11 3.06 6.44
CA SER A 60 12.52 1.94 7.31
C SER A 60 11.68 0.68 7.09
N SER A 61 10.38 0.83 6.80
CA SER A 61 9.48 -0.29 6.53
C SER A 61 8.27 0.16 5.70
N ALA A 62 7.74 -0.79 4.93
CA ALA A 62 6.48 -0.67 4.21
C ALA A 62 5.74 -2.01 4.35
N ALA A 63 4.47 -1.97 4.72
CA ALA A 63 3.62 -3.16 4.83
C ALA A 63 2.51 -3.12 3.78
N LEU A 64 2.28 -4.25 3.12
CA LEU A 64 1.19 -4.42 2.16
C LEU A 64 0.16 -5.36 2.78
N ASP A 65 -1.03 -4.86 3.02
CA ASP A 65 -2.18 -5.68 3.33
C ASP A 65 -3.00 -5.86 2.06
N LEU A 66 -2.84 -7.02 1.44
CA LEU A 66 -3.50 -7.38 0.18
C LEU A 66 -4.68 -8.33 0.41
N THR A 67 -5.05 -8.58 1.67
CA THR A 67 -6.11 -9.53 2.00
C THR A 67 -7.48 -8.98 1.62
N LYS A 68 -8.35 -9.83 1.07
CA LYS A 68 -9.73 -9.47 0.74
C LYS A 68 -10.61 -9.66 2.00
N GLY A 69 -10.86 -8.58 2.73
CA GLY A 69 -11.96 -8.51 3.71
C GLY A 69 -11.75 -9.26 5.04
N PRO A 70 -12.64 -9.05 6.03
CA PRO A 70 -12.33 -9.22 7.44
C PRO A 70 -12.07 -10.68 7.82
N LYS A 71 -11.08 -10.88 8.68
CA LYS A 71 -10.87 -12.14 9.39
C LYS A 71 -12.19 -12.51 10.10
N PRO A 72 -12.69 -13.75 10.01
CA PRO A 72 -13.90 -14.14 10.74
C PRO A 72 -13.69 -13.82 12.22
N SER A 73 -14.55 -12.98 12.80
CA SER A 73 -14.61 -12.79 14.25
C SER A 73 -14.86 -14.15 14.87
N GLU A 74 -13.91 -14.63 15.68
CA GLU A 74 -14.14 -15.74 16.59
C GLU A 74 -15.29 -15.33 17.52
N MET A 75 -16.50 -15.80 17.23
CA MET A 75 -17.61 -15.72 18.17
C MET A 75 -17.27 -16.64 19.34
N SER A 76 -17.12 -16.03 20.52
CA SER A 76 -17.22 -16.72 21.83
C SER A 76 -18.68 -16.88 22.22
#